data_AF-B7C9K0-F1
#
_entry.id   AF-B7C9K0-F1
#
_cell.length_a   1.000
_cell.length_b   1.000
_cell.length_c   1.000
_cell.angle_alpha   90.00
_cell.angle_beta   90.00
_cell.angle_gamma   90.00
#
_symmetry.space_group_name_H-M   'P 1'
#
loop_
_entity.id
_entity.type
_entity.pdbx_description
1 polymer ?
#
loop_
_entity_poly.entity_id
_entity_poly.type
_entity_poly.pdbx_seq_one_letter_code
_entity_poly.pdbx_strand_id
1 'polypeptide(L)' 'MTNMRNWFKKQNDEMIEIQVDDTERRIIVRALADLRDKQRMAHKNYDFLDSLIVKVCDANSPSIKDHYERC' A
#
# COMPACT_ATOMS: atom_id res chain seq x y z
N MET A 1 -14.64 13.33 32.97
CA MET A 1 -14.62 13.45 31.49
C MET A 1 -13.99 12.19 30.92
N THR A 2 -14.79 11.14 30.72
CA THR A 2 -14.28 9.80 30.40
C THR A 2 -15.13 9.23 29.27
N ASN A 3 -14.96 9.73 28.04
CA ASN A 3 -15.68 9.13 26.89
C ASN A 3 -15.10 9.45 25.50
N MET A 4 -13.79 9.68 25.36
CA MET A 4 -13.17 9.90 24.04
C MET A 4 -12.12 8.85 23.66
N ARG A 5 -11.75 7.95 24.59
CA ARG A 5 -10.75 6.90 24.34
C ARG A 5 -11.34 5.57 23.83
N ASN A 6 -12.67 5.41 23.82
CA ASN A 6 -13.33 4.14 23.47
C ASN A 6 -13.81 4.03 22.02
N TRP A 7 -13.66 5.06 21.19
CA TRP A 7 -14.11 5.01 19.80
C TRP A 7 -13.08 4.43 18.82
N PHE A 8 -11.79 4.43 19.20
CA PHE A 8 -10.71 3.79 18.42
C PHE A 8 -10.70 2.25 18.51
N LYS A 9 -11.57 1.64 19.33
CA LYS A 9 -11.60 0.18 19.56
C LYS A 9 -12.57 -0.59 18.64
N LYS A 10 -13.24 0.07 17.69
CA LYS A 10 -14.29 -0.54 16.86
C LYS A 10 -14.01 -0.50 15.36
N GLN A 11 -12.75 -0.65 14.98
CA GLN A 11 -12.32 -0.88 13.60
C GLN A 11 -11.26 -2.01 13.59
N ASN A 12 -11.56 -3.13 14.25
CA ASN A 12 -10.96 -4.42 13.90
C ASN A 12 -11.72 -4.98 12.69
N ASP A 13 -11.84 -4.20 11.61
CA ASP A 13 -11.96 -4.84 10.31
C ASP A 13 -10.62 -5.52 10.11
N GLU A 14 -10.63 -6.83 9.91
CA GLU A 14 -9.44 -7.62 9.60
C GLU A 14 -8.62 -6.86 8.55
N MET A 15 -7.50 -6.26 8.98
CA MET A 15 -6.70 -5.42 8.11
C MET A 15 -5.91 -6.36 7.21
N ILE A 16 -6.50 -6.70 6.06
CA ILE A 16 -5.86 -7.56 5.06
C ILE A 16 -4.76 -6.74 4.39
N GLU A 17 -3.51 -7.10 4.64
CA GLU A 17 -2.34 -6.54 3.97
C GLU A 17 -1.83 -7.50 2.89
N ILE A 18 -1.42 -6.93 1.75
CA ILE A 18 -0.71 -7.67 0.71
C ILE A 18 0.79 -7.51 0.99
N GLN A 19 1.44 -8.62 1.28
CA GLN A 19 2.90 -8.68 1.34
C GLN A 19 3.44 -8.71 -0.08
N VAL A 20 4.41 -7.85 -0.39
CA VAL A 20 5.01 -7.76 -1.73
C VAL A 20 6.51 -7.92 -1.65
N ASP A 21 7.07 -8.81 -2.46
CA ASP A 21 8.52 -8.92 -2.62
C ASP A 21 9.08 -7.78 -3.50
N ASP A 22 10.40 -7.72 -3.65
CA ASP A 22 11.04 -6.65 -4.45
C ASP A 22 10.67 -6.68 -5.94
N THR A 23 10.33 -7.86 -6.47
CA THR A 23 9.90 -8.01 -7.86
C THR A 23 8.47 -7.50 -8.02
N GLU A 24 7.56 -7.92 -7.15
CA GLU A 24 6.16 -7.49 -7.12
C GLU A 24 6.06 -5.98 -6.88
N ARG A 25 6.84 -5.45 -5.93
CA ARG A 25 6.97 -4.01 -5.68
C ARG A 25 7.35 -3.25 -6.95
N ARG A 26 8.35 -3.73 -7.69
CA ARG A 26 8.79 -3.10 -8.96
C ARG A 26 7.71 -3.14 -10.03
N ILE A 27 6.97 -4.25 -10.12
CA ILE A 27 5.84 -4.38 -11.05
C ILE A 27 4.75 -3.36 -10.71
N ILE A 28 4.35 -3.27 -9.44
CA ILE A 28 3.30 -2.36 -8.98
C ILE A 28 3.71 -0.89 -9.18
N VAL A 29 4.92 -0.49 -8.78
CA VAL A 29 5.42 0.88 -8.95
C VAL A 29 5.42 1.28 -10.43
N ARG A 30 5.88 0.41 -11.33
CA ARG A 30 5.86 0.66 -12.78
C ARG A 30 4.45 0.82 -13.31
N ALA A 31 3.54 -0.08 -12.94
CA ALA A 31 2.15 -0.02 -13.38
C ALA A 31 1.45 1.28 -12.92
N LEU A 32 1.70 1.72 -11.68
CA LEU A 32 1.15 2.96 -11.14
C LEU A 32 1.74 4.20 -11.81
N ALA A 33 3.06 4.22 -12.06
CA ALA A 33 3.72 5.33 -12.77
C ALA A 33 3.20 5.44 -14.21
N ASP A 34 3.12 4.33 -14.94
CA ASP A 34 2.56 4.29 -16.30
C ASP A 34 1.10 4.76 -16.32
N LEU A 35 0.30 4.35 -15.34
CA LEU A 35 -1.10 4.79 -15.23
C LEU A 35 -1.17 6.30 -14.99
N ARG A 36 -0.39 6.84 -14.04
CA ARG A 36 -0.34 8.27 -13.75
C ARG A 36 0.04 9.07 -14.99
N ASP A 37 1.05 8.63 -15.72
CA ASP A 37 1.54 9.34 -16.90
C ASP A 37 0.49 9.31 -18.01
N LYS A 38 -0.21 8.19 -18.23
CA LYS A 38 -1.36 8.11 -19.15
C LYS A 38 -2.51 9.04 -18.74
N GLN A 39 -2.81 9.17 -17.46
CA GLN A 39 -3.85 10.11 -17.00
C GLN A 39 -3.43 11.57 -17.21
N ARG A 40 -2.16 11.91 -16.94
CA ARG A 40 -1.62 13.26 -17.20
C ARG A 40 -1.64 13.60 -18.68
N MET A 41 -1.32 12.65 -19.56
CA MET A 41 -1.47 12.82 -21.01
C MET A 41 -2.93 13.07 -21.43
N ALA A 42 -3.90 12.53 -20.68
CA ALA A 42 -5.32 12.81 -20.86
C ALA A 42 -5.79 14.09 -20.11
N HIS A 43 -4.87 14.94 -19.67
CA HIS A 43 -5.14 16.16 -18.87
C HIS A 43 -5.91 15.92 -17.57
N LYS A 44 -5.81 14.71 -17.01
CA LYS A 44 -6.37 14.36 -15.71
C LYS A 44 -5.23 14.27 -14.70
N ASN A 45 -5.37 14.97 -13.58
CA ASN A 45 -4.41 14.86 -12.48
C ASN A 45 -5.02 14.12 -11.29
N TYR A 46 -4.35 13.06 -10.87
CA TYR A 46 -4.76 12.19 -9.78
C TYR A 46 -3.60 12.04 -8.78
N ASP A 47 -3.49 12.99 -7.85
CA ASP A 47 -2.39 13.04 -6.86
C ASP A 47 -2.37 11.80 -5.94
N PHE A 48 -3.49 11.09 -5.83
CA PHE A 48 -3.55 9.84 -5.09
C PHE A 48 -2.65 8.75 -5.71
N LEU A 49 -2.38 8.79 -7.02
CA LEU A 49 -1.48 7.83 -7.67
C LEU A 49 -0.04 8.03 -7.20
N ASP A 50 0.42 9.28 -7.07
CA ASP A 50 1.73 9.57 -6.47
C ASP A 50 1.78 9.12 -5.01
N SER A 51 0.68 9.29 -4.27
CA SER A 51 0.56 8.80 -2.89
C SER A 51 0.63 7.27 -2.80
N LEU A 52 0.02 6.54 -3.75
CA LEU A 52 0.08 5.09 -3.81
C LEU A 52 1.48 4.60 -4.19
N ILE A 53 2.15 5.26 -5.13
CA ILE A 53 3.53 4.93 -5.51
C ILE A 53 4.45 5.04 -4.28
N VAL A 54 4.36 6.12 -3.52
CA VAL A 54 5.16 6.30 -2.29
C VAL A 54 4.86 5.18 -1.28
N LYS A 55 3.57 4.89 -1.01
CA LYS A 55 3.20 3.82 -0.08
C LYS A 55 3.72 2.44 -0.48
N VAL A 56 3.73 2.12 -1.77
CA VAL A 56 4.28 0.84 -2.27
C VAL A 56 5.80 0.83 -2.17
N CYS A 57 6.48 1.95 -2.44
CA CYS A 57 7.92 2.07 -2.22
C CYS A 57 8.29 1.84 -0.76
N ASP A 58 7.49 2.37 0.18
CA ASP A 58 7.73 2.29 1.62
C ASP A 58 7.22 0.98 2.26
N ALA A 59 6.49 0.13 1.53
CA ALA A 59 5.96 -1.12 2.06
C ALA A 59 7.10 -2.02 2.58
N ASN A 60 6.96 -2.60 3.77
CA ASN A 60 7.99 -3.50 4.28
C ASN A 60 8.13 -4.72 3.37
N SER A 61 9.37 -5.15 3.10
CA SER A 61 9.57 -6.45 2.47
C SER A 61 9.18 -7.55 3.47
N PRO A 62 8.57 -8.65 3.00
CA PRO A 62 8.30 -9.79 3.87
C PRO A 62 9.62 -10.27 4.48
N SER A 63 9.65 -10.44 5.80
CA SER A 63 10.85 -10.93 6.46
C SER A 63 11.09 -12.38 6.02
N ILE A 64 12.32 -12.70 5.61
CA ILE A 64 12.70 -14.04 5.14
C ILE A 64 12.37 -15.12 6.20
N LYS A 65 12.36 -14.75 7.49
CA LYS A 65 12.01 -15.67 8.58
C LYS A 65 10.54 -16.11 8.54
N ASP A 66 9.63 -15.20 8.16
CA ASP A 66 8.19 -15.48 8.13
C ASP A 66 7.77 -16.34 6.93
N HIS A 67 8.62 -16.43 5.90
CA HIS A 67 8.38 -17.25 4.71
C HIS A 67 8.67 -18.74 4.96
N TYR A 68 9.56 -19.08 5.91
CA TYR A 68 9.89 -20.48 6.23
C TYR A 68 8.98 -21.10 7.29
N GLU A 69 8.36 -20.31 8.17
CA GLU A 69 7.45 -20.83 9.22
C GLU A 69 6.02 -21.08 8.73
N ARG A 70 5.73 -20.83 7.44
CA ARG A 70 4.40 -21.02 6.84
C ARG A 70 4.26 -22.31 6.02
N CYS A 71 5.28 -23.18 6.04
CA CYS A 71 5.31 -24.50 5.40
C CYS A 71 5.10 -25.63 6.41
#